data_AF-A0A9D1K5D4-F1
#
_entry.id   AF-A0A9D1K5D4-F1
#
_cell.length_a   1.000
_cell.length_b   1.000
_cell.length_c   1.000
_cell.angle_alpha   90.00
_cell.angle_beta   90.00
_cell.angle_gamma   90.00
#
_symmetry.space_group_name_H-M   'P 1'
#
loop_
_entity.id
_entity.type
_entity.pdbx_description
1 polymer ?
#
loop_
_entity_poly.entity_id
_entity_poly.type
_entity_poly.pdbx_seq_one_letter_code
_entity_poly.pdbx_strand_id
1 'polypeptide(L)'
;TTKEKPVDRVDDPDLSEKMKAEIEGIFLWAFAGLQRLVANNFKVTESQRTRENREAVKRDNNNVFDFLESEGYIRLKADAPISSKDCYDIYRTWCEENGLTALKRRSFSDALVAACGKYNLEHCNTITNSAGRRVWGFMGVEAVARPHINEFTDASQCTYVPEDWRD
;
A
#
# COMPACT_ATOMS: atom_id res chain seq x y z
N THR A 1 4.32 0.61 -20.94
CA THR A 1 4.08 -0.75 -21.42
C THR A 1 5.20 -1.11 -22.37
N THR A 2 6.01 -2.09 -22.01
CA THR A 2 7.07 -2.59 -22.89
C THR A 2 6.41 -3.51 -23.92
N LYS A 3 6.66 -3.29 -25.22
CA LYS A 3 6.18 -4.21 -26.25
C LYS A 3 6.95 -5.52 -26.12
N GLU A 4 6.24 -6.64 -26.12
CA GLU A 4 6.88 -7.95 -26.08
C GLU A 4 7.75 -8.19 -27.32
N LYS A 5 8.80 -8.99 -27.16
CA LYS A 5 9.64 -9.42 -28.28
C LYS A 5 8.77 -10.25 -29.23
N PRO A 6 8.68 -9.92 -30.53
CA PRO A 6 7.97 -10.73 -31.52
C PRO A 6 8.56 -12.15 -31.56
N VAL A 7 7.69 -13.15 -31.67
CA VAL A 7 8.07 -14.58 -31.62
C VAL A 7 8.99 -14.98 -32.77
N ASP A 8 8.94 -14.27 -33.88
CA ASP A 8 9.70 -14.46 -35.12
C ASP A 8 10.98 -13.61 -35.21
N ARG A 9 11.30 -12.81 -34.19
CA ARG A 9 12.48 -11.93 -34.22
C ARG A 9 13.76 -12.72 -34.03
N VAL A 10 14.46 -12.99 -35.13
CA VAL A 10 15.83 -13.52 -35.13
C VAL A 10 16.80 -12.43 -34.68
N ASP A 11 17.68 -12.77 -33.74
CA ASP A 11 18.72 -11.85 -33.27
C ASP A 11 19.83 -11.77 -34.33
N ASP A 12 20.23 -10.54 -34.68
CA ASP A 12 21.24 -10.28 -35.70
C ASP A 12 22.66 -10.52 -35.13
N PRO A 13 23.39 -11.55 -35.60
CA PRO A 13 24.71 -11.88 -35.08
C PRO A 13 25.76 -10.80 -35.36
N ASP A 14 25.54 -9.93 -36.35
CA ASP A 14 26.46 -8.86 -36.76
C ASP A 14 26.01 -7.47 -36.28
N LEU A 15 25.07 -7.41 -35.32
CA LEU A 15 24.53 -6.15 -34.79
C LEU A 15 25.63 -5.22 -34.26
N SER A 16 26.67 -5.77 -33.63
CA SER A 16 27.80 -5.00 -33.11
C SER A 16 28.55 -4.24 -34.20
N GLU A 17 28.77 -4.86 -35.36
CA GLU A 17 29.44 -4.21 -36.50
C GLU A 17 28.57 -3.12 -37.12
N LYS A 18 27.25 -3.32 -37.17
CA LYS A 18 26.30 -2.29 -37.60
C LYS A 18 26.28 -1.09 -36.65
N MET A 19 26.29 -1.33 -35.34
CA MET A 19 26.37 -0.26 -34.35
C MET A 19 27.70 0.50 -34.43
N LYS A 20 28.81 -0.18 -34.72
CA LYS A 20 30.12 0.47 -34.97
C LYS A 20 30.08 1.36 -36.20
N ALA A 21 29.44 0.93 -37.27
CA ALA A 21 29.25 1.75 -38.48
C ALA A 21 28.44 3.02 -38.21
N GLU A 22 27.54 3.01 -37.21
CA GLU A 22 26.71 4.14 -36.81
C GLU A 22 27.22 4.88 -35.55
N ILE A 23 28.46 4.62 -35.11
CA ILE A 23 28.96 5.10 -33.82
C ILE A 23 28.89 6.62 -33.67
N GLU A 24 29.17 7.36 -34.74
CA GLU A 24 29.09 8.82 -34.76
C GLU A 24 27.65 9.30 -34.51
N GLY A 25 26.67 8.66 -35.15
CA GLY A 25 25.25 8.97 -34.98
C GLY A 25 24.75 8.63 -33.57
N ILE A 26 25.14 7.47 -33.04
CA ILE A 26 24.81 7.06 -31.67
C ILE A 26 25.40 8.06 -30.66
N PHE A 27 26.66 8.46 -30.86
CA PHE A 27 27.34 9.42 -30.00
C PHE A 27 26.66 10.79 -30.04
N LEU A 28 26.38 11.34 -31.23
CA LEU A 28 25.72 12.63 -31.36
C LEU A 28 24.32 12.63 -30.74
N TRP A 29 23.56 11.53 -30.90
CA TRP A 29 22.26 11.39 -30.27
C TRP A 29 22.35 11.35 -28.73
N ALA A 30 23.30 10.58 -28.19
CA ALA A 30 23.56 10.53 -26.74
C ALA A 30 24.02 11.89 -26.19
N PHE A 31 24.89 12.59 -26.91
CA PHE A 31 25.38 13.91 -26.55
C PHE A 31 24.26 14.95 -26.52
N ALA A 32 23.39 14.97 -27.53
CA ALA A 32 22.20 15.82 -27.55
C ALA A 32 21.25 15.50 -26.36
N GLY A 33 21.12 14.23 -26.01
CA GLY A 33 20.39 13.79 -24.81
C GLY A 33 21.00 14.33 -23.51
N LEU A 34 22.33 14.27 -23.39
CA LEU A 34 23.07 14.81 -22.25
C LEU A 34 22.90 16.34 -22.14
N GLN A 35 23.02 17.07 -23.24
CA GLN A 35 22.79 18.52 -23.27
C GLN A 35 21.40 18.87 -22.75
N ARG A 36 20.36 18.12 -23.16
CA ARG A 36 18.99 18.27 -22.66
C ARG A 36 18.90 18.02 -21.15
N LEU A 37 19.58 17.00 -20.63
CA LEU A 37 19.61 16.72 -19.20
C LEU A 37 20.31 17.83 -18.40
N VAL A 38 21.45 18.32 -18.87
CA VAL A 38 22.18 19.42 -18.23
C VAL A 38 21.30 20.67 -18.19
N ALA A 39 20.64 21.01 -19.30
CA ALA A 39 19.70 22.13 -19.35
C ALA A 39 18.50 21.96 -18.41
N ASN A 40 18.14 20.72 -18.06
CA ASN A 40 17.06 20.39 -17.12
C ASN A 40 17.58 20.02 -15.71
N ASN A 41 18.75 20.55 -15.29
CA ASN A 41 19.35 20.30 -13.97
C ASN A 41 19.48 18.81 -13.62
N PHE A 42 19.88 17.98 -14.60
CA PHE A 42 19.99 16.52 -14.48
C PHE A 42 18.69 15.80 -14.12
N LYS A 43 17.54 16.43 -14.35
CA LYS A 43 16.23 15.79 -14.23
C LYS A 43 15.83 15.25 -15.60
N VAL A 44 15.48 13.97 -15.66
CA VAL A 44 14.90 13.39 -16.88
C VAL A 44 13.55 14.04 -17.12
N THR A 45 13.28 14.49 -18.35
CA THR A 45 11.98 15.02 -18.73
C THR A 45 10.93 13.92 -18.63
N GLU A 46 10.01 14.05 -17.68
CA GLU A 46 8.92 13.10 -17.50
C GLU A 46 7.82 13.39 -18.52
N SER A 47 7.43 12.39 -19.31
CA SER A 47 6.26 12.51 -20.20
C SER A 47 4.98 12.62 -19.38
N GLN A 48 3.98 13.33 -19.90
CA GLN A 48 2.62 13.34 -19.34
C GLN A 48 2.11 11.93 -19.03
N ARG A 49 2.37 10.96 -19.92
CA ARG A 49 2.00 9.55 -19.73
C ARG A 49 2.74 8.88 -18.57
N THR A 50 4.01 9.22 -18.35
CA THR A 50 4.79 8.70 -17.23
C THR A 50 4.30 9.30 -15.91
N ARG A 51 4.00 10.60 -15.91
CA ARG A 51 3.41 11.30 -14.77
C ARG A 51 2.04 10.73 -14.42
N GLU A 52 1.16 10.59 -15.40
CA GLU A 52 -0.17 9.98 -15.21
C GLU A 52 -0.10 8.53 -14.76
N ASN A 53 0.81 7.71 -15.32
CA ASN A 53 1.03 6.35 -14.83
C ASN A 53 1.51 6.34 -13.37
N ARG A 54 2.42 7.25 -13.00
CA ARG A 54 2.90 7.37 -11.61
C ARG A 54 1.80 7.86 -10.67
N GLU A 55 0.97 8.81 -11.12
CA GLU A 55 -0.16 9.35 -10.36
C GLU A 55 -1.33 8.38 -10.26
N ALA A 56 -1.62 7.61 -11.31
CA ALA A 56 -2.59 6.52 -11.28
C ALA A 56 -2.12 5.40 -10.34
N VAL A 57 -0.84 5.01 -10.42
CA VAL A 57 -0.24 4.08 -9.44
C VAL A 57 -0.28 4.66 -8.02
N LYS A 58 -0.19 5.98 -7.82
CA LYS A 58 -0.35 6.60 -6.49
C LYS A 58 -1.82 6.68 -6.04
N ARG A 59 -2.75 6.93 -6.95
CA ARG A 59 -4.20 7.05 -6.68
C ARG A 59 -4.82 5.68 -6.39
N ASP A 60 -4.50 4.67 -7.18
CA ASP A 60 -4.91 3.28 -6.94
C ASP A 60 -4.31 2.72 -5.63
N ASN A 61 -3.19 3.28 -5.15
CA ASN A 61 -2.51 2.91 -3.91
C ASN A 61 -2.80 3.83 -2.71
N ASN A 62 -3.85 4.66 -2.71
CA ASN A 62 -4.16 5.48 -1.53
C ASN A 62 -5.62 5.42 -1.10
N ASN A 63 -6.17 4.21 -1.14
CA ASN A 63 -7.44 3.85 -0.48
C ASN A 63 -7.39 4.00 1.07
N VAL A 64 -6.26 4.44 1.64
CA VAL A 64 -6.13 4.79 3.06
C VAL A 64 -7.03 5.98 3.41
N PHE A 65 -7.18 6.96 2.52
CA PHE A 65 -8.08 8.09 2.78
C PHE A 65 -9.54 7.66 2.78
N ASP A 66 -9.94 6.84 1.79
CA ASP A 66 -11.28 6.26 1.73
C ASP A 66 -11.57 5.40 2.97
N PHE A 67 -10.56 4.66 3.46
CA PHE A 67 -10.65 3.92 4.73
C PHE A 67 -10.82 4.85 5.94
N LEU A 68 -10.06 5.95 6.04
CA LEU A 68 -10.18 6.93 7.13
C LEU A 68 -11.53 7.67 7.14
N GLU A 69 -12.17 7.79 5.98
CA GLU A 69 -13.50 8.39 5.82
C GLU A 69 -14.63 7.34 5.86
N SER A 70 -14.30 6.05 5.94
CA SER A 70 -15.28 4.97 6.01
C SER A 70 -16.00 4.94 7.36
N GLU A 71 -17.31 4.72 7.32
CA GLU A 71 -18.13 4.52 8.51
C GLU A 71 -18.22 3.02 8.84
N GLY A 72 -18.25 2.69 10.14
CA GLY A 72 -18.47 1.31 10.61
C GLY A 72 -17.20 0.49 10.87
N TYR A 73 -16.05 0.89 10.33
CA TYR A 73 -14.77 0.20 10.56
C TYR A 73 -13.93 0.91 11.62
N ILE A 74 -13.75 2.21 11.45
CA ILE A 74 -13.02 3.08 12.37
C ILE A 74 -13.83 4.34 12.63
N ARG A 75 -13.52 5.02 13.72
CA ARG A 75 -14.07 6.34 14.04
C ARG A 75 -12.94 7.26 14.47
N LEU A 76 -12.92 8.48 13.94
CA LEU A 76 -11.96 9.48 14.34
C LEU A 76 -12.39 10.07 15.69
N LYS A 77 -11.58 9.81 16.73
CA LYS A 77 -11.87 10.20 18.12
C LYS A 77 -10.57 10.52 18.84
N ALA A 78 -10.38 11.78 19.25
CA ALA A 78 -9.10 12.32 19.71
C ALA A 78 -8.45 11.56 20.88
N ASP A 79 -9.27 11.02 21.79
CA ASP A 79 -8.83 10.29 22.99
C ASP A 79 -8.64 8.78 22.76
N ALA A 80 -8.99 8.26 21.58
CA ALA A 80 -8.93 6.84 21.29
C ALA A 80 -7.54 6.40 20.79
N PRO A 81 -6.91 5.41 21.44
CA PRO A 81 -5.71 4.75 20.93
C PRO A 81 -6.04 3.54 20.05
N ILE A 82 -5.24 3.33 19.01
CA ILE A 82 -5.21 2.08 18.24
C ILE A 82 -3.77 1.64 17.98
N SER A 83 -3.48 0.34 18.03
CA SER A 83 -2.17 -0.16 17.62
C SER A 83 -2.03 -0.15 16.09
N SER A 84 -0.81 0.02 15.58
CA SER A 84 -0.58 -0.02 14.12
C SER A 84 -0.94 -1.39 13.53
N LYS A 85 -0.88 -2.46 14.34
CA LYS A 85 -1.30 -3.80 13.94
C LYS A 85 -2.81 -3.85 13.74
N ASP A 86 -3.57 -3.47 14.77
CA ASP A 86 -5.03 -3.61 14.78
C ASP A 86 -5.66 -2.68 13.72
N CYS A 87 -5.14 -1.46 13.59
CA CYS A 87 -5.57 -0.53 12.54
C CYS A 87 -5.36 -1.11 11.13
N TYR A 88 -4.22 -1.78 10.91
CA TYR A 88 -3.94 -2.42 9.62
C TYR A 88 -4.80 -3.67 9.37
N ASP A 89 -5.13 -4.42 10.42
CA ASP A 89 -6.01 -5.59 10.29
C ASP A 89 -7.44 -5.17 9.92
N ILE A 90 -7.97 -4.09 10.53
CA ILE A 90 -9.27 -3.50 10.14
C ILE A 90 -9.24 -2.96 8.71
N TYR A 91 -8.17 -2.25 8.33
CA TYR A 91 -7.99 -1.77 6.97
C TYR A 91 -7.97 -2.91 5.93
N ARG A 92 -7.34 -4.04 6.27
CA ARG A 92 -7.31 -5.21 5.38
C ARG A 92 -8.72 -5.76 5.15
N THR A 93 -9.50 -5.92 6.22
CA THR A 93 -10.90 -6.34 6.12
C THR A 93 -11.72 -5.38 5.26
N TRP A 94 -11.57 -4.07 5.48
CA TRP A 94 -12.23 -3.06 4.66
C TRP A 94 -11.85 -3.16 3.17
N CYS A 95 -10.56 -3.36 2.86
CA CYS A 95 -10.11 -3.56 1.48
C CYS A 95 -10.71 -4.82 0.85
N GLU A 96 -10.73 -5.95 1.56
CA GLU A 96 -11.29 -7.22 1.06
C GLU A 96 -12.78 -7.08 0.75
N GLU A 97 -13.56 -6.44 1.63
CA GLU A 97 -15.00 -6.24 1.45
C GLU A 97 -15.33 -5.26 0.32
N ASN A 98 -14.43 -4.31 0.02
CA ASN A 98 -14.59 -3.35 -1.08
C ASN A 98 -13.93 -3.82 -2.40
N GLY A 99 -13.37 -5.03 -2.45
CA GLY A 99 -12.68 -5.55 -3.64
C GLY A 99 -11.40 -4.79 -4.00
N LEU A 100 -10.78 -4.12 -3.02
CA LEU A 100 -9.56 -3.34 -3.18
C LEU A 100 -8.32 -4.14 -2.80
N THR A 101 -7.20 -3.84 -3.45
CA THR A 101 -5.91 -4.41 -3.05
C THR A 101 -5.36 -3.67 -1.83
N ALA A 102 -5.19 -4.37 -0.71
CA ALA A 102 -4.60 -3.79 0.49
C ALA A 102 -3.12 -3.44 0.29
N LEU A 103 -2.73 -2.26 0.76
CA LEU A 103 -1.31 -1.87 0.81
C LEU A 103 -0.49 -2.79 1.72
N LYS A 104 0.81 -2.84 1.49
CA LYS A 104 1.75 -3.48 2.43
C LYS A 104 1.74 -2.73 3.76
N ARG A 105 1.87 -3.45 4.87
CA ARG A 105 1.81 -2.90 6.25
C ARG A 105 2.70 -1.65 6.45
N ARG A 106 3.93 -1.65 5.94
CA ARG A 106 4.84 -0.51 6.08
C ARG A 106 4.34 0.71 5.29
N SER A 107 3.92 0.49 4.04
CA SER A 107 3.36 1.55 3.18
C SER A 107 2.07 2.14 3.76
N PHE A 108 1.20 1.31 4.32
CA PHE A 108 0.01 1.76 5.06
C PHE A 108 0.38 2.65 6.24
N SER A 109 1.34 2.21 7.08
CA SER A 109 1.80 2.99 8.22
C SER A 109 2.40 4.33 7.80
N ASP A 110 3.22 4.36 6.74
CA ASP A 110 3.82 5.59 6.23
C ASP A 110 2.74 6.53 5.65
N ALA A 111 1.71 5.99 4.99
CA ALA A 111 0.57 6.75 4.48
C ALA A 111 -0.29 7.35 5.61
N LEU A 112 -0.53 6.60 6.69
CA LEU A 112 -1.26 7.07 7.88
C LEU A 112 -0.49 8.17 8.61
N VAL A 113 0.83 8.03 8.74
CA VAL A 113 1.72 9.08 9.30
C VAL A 113 1.66 10.35 8.44
N ALA A 114 1.63 10.23 7.11
CA ALA A 114 1.46 11.37 6.22
C ALA A 114 0.06 12.01 6.35
N ALA A 115 -0.96 11.21 6.68
CA ALA A 115 -2.34 11.65 6.88
C ALA A 115 -2.59 12.27 8.28
N CYS A 116 -1.68 12.08 9.25
CA CYS A 116 -1.83 12.56 10.63
C CYS A 116 -2.25 14.04 10.72
N GLY A 117 -1.60 14.91 9.97
CA GLY A 117 -1.90 16.35 9.99
C GLY A 117 -3.29 16.70 9.42
N LYS A 118 -3.84 15.88 8.52
CA LYS A 118 -5.16 16.12 7.92
C LYS A 118 -6.29 15.67 8.85
N TYR A 119 -6.10 14.57 9.57
CA TYR A 119 -7.13 13.94 10.40
C TYR A 119 -6.89 14.12 11.91
N ASN A 120 -5.99 15.01 12.32
CA ASN A 120 -5.59 15.24 13.72
C ASN A 120 -5.22 13.94 14.46
N LEU A 121 -4.48 13.06 13.79
CA LEU A 121 -3.98 11.82 14.39
C LEU A 121 -2.57 12.03 14.92
N GLU A 122 -2.22 11.34 15.99
CA GLU A 122 -0.85 11.37 16.53
C GLU A 122 -0.22 9.99 16.46
N HIS A 123 0.90 9.87 15.77
CA HIS A 123 1.69 8.64 15.76
C HIS A 123 2.52 8.53 17.03
N CYS A 124 2.37 7.43 17.77
CA CYS A 124 3.01 7.26 19.07
C CYS A 124 3.51 5.82 19.29
N ASN A 125 4.42 5.64 20.25
CA ASN A 125 5.01 4.34 20.64
C ASN A 125 4.62 3.92 22.08
N THR A 126 3.60 4.56 22.63
CA THR A 126 3.13 4.34 24.01
C THR A 126 1.85 3.50 24.06
N ILE A 127 1.34 3.06 22.91
CA ILE A 127 0.15 2.21 22.85
C ILE A 127 0.47 0.84 23.46
N THR A 128 -0.37 0.38 24.37
CA THR A 128 -0.28 -0.95 24.97
C THR A 128 -1.19 -1.89 24.19
N ASN A 129 -0.62 -2.96 23.63
CA ASN A 129 -1.42 -3.98 22.97
C ASN A 129 -2.19 -4.85 23.98
N SER A 130 -3.08 -5.72 23.49
CA SER A 130 -3.85 -6.66 24.32
C SER A 130 -2.98 -7.60 25.17
N ALA A 131 -1.72 -7.83 24.78
CA ALA A 131 -0.75 -8.63 25.51
C ALA A 131 0.10 -7.82 26.51
N GLY A 132 -0.24 -6.56 26.78
CA GLY A 132 0.47 -5.69 27.74
C GLY A 132 1.81 -5.13 27.24
N ARG A 133 2.14 -5.30 25.96
CA ARG A 133 3.40 -4.82 25.38
C ARG A 133 3.22 -3.42 24.79
N ARG A 134 4.22 -2.56 24.97
CA ARG A 134 4.30 -1.27 24.29
C ARG A 134 4.60 -1.49 22.81
N VAL A 135 3.80 -0.90 21.95
CA VAL A 135 3.90 -1.00 20.48
C VAL A 135 3.67 0.36 19.83
N TRP A 136 4.06 0.46 18.56
CA TRP A 136 3.69 1.59 17.71
C TRP A 136 2.18 1.59 17.45
N GLY A 137 1.61 2.79 17.36
CA GLY A 137 0.20 3.01 17.12
C GLY A 137 -0.13 4.47 16.85
N PHE A 138 -1.43 4.75 16.88
CA PHE A 138 -1.98 6.06 16.56
C PHE A 138 -3.00 6.46 17.63
N MET A 139 -2.96 7.72 18.05
CA MET A 139 -4.05 8.38 18.76
C MET A 139 -4.98 9.05 17.75
N GLY A 140 -6.26 9.16 18.10
CA GLY A 140 -7.25 9.79 17.23
C GLY A 140 -8.10 8.78 16.45
N VAL A 141 -7.88 7.47 16.62
CA VAL A 141 -8.58 6.41 15.88
C VAL A 141 -9.15 5.39 16.84
N GLU A 142 -10.47 5.24 16.81
CA GLU A 142 -11.22 4.21 17.52
C GLU A 142 -11.56 3.06 16.55
N ALA A 143 -11.29 1.83 16.96
CA ALA A 143 -11.74 0.65 16.23
C ALA A 143 -13.23 0.40 16.49
N VAL A 144 -14.06 0.47 15.44
CA VAL A 144 -15.50 0.18 15.52
C VAL A 144 -15.75 -1.26 15.08
N ALA A 145 -15.16 -1.66 13.95
CA ALA A 145 -15.10 -3.05 13.56
C ALA A 145 -14.06 -3.76 14.41
N ARG A 146 -14.45 -4.90 14.98
CA ARG A 146 -13.53 -5.82 15.66
C ARG A 146 -13.36 -7.04 14.77
N PRO A 147 -12.41 -7.04 13.82
CA PRO A 147 -12.07 -8.22 13.06
C PRO A 147 -11.36 -9.18 14.03
N HIS A 148 -12.16 -10.02 14.69
CA HIS A 148 -11.70 -11.11 15.56
C HIS A 148 -10.79 -10.66 16.72
N ILE A 149 -11.39 -10.08 17.75
CA ILE A 149 -10.87 -10.34 19.10
C ILE A 149 -10.96 -11.85 19.27
N ASN A 150 -9.85 -12.52 19.54
CA ASN A 150 -9.82 -13.91 19.94
C ASN A 150 -10.94 -14.18 20.97
N GLU A 151 -12.05 -14.75 20.52
CA GLU A 151 -12.99 -15.47 21.37
C GLU A 151 -12.31 -16.77 21.78
N PHE A 152 -11.35 -16.66 22.69
CA PHE A 152 -11.21 -17.65 23.74
C PHE A 152 -11.98 -17.12 24.95
N THR A 153 -13.28 -16.90 24.75
CA THR A 153 -14.23 -17.03 25.85
C THR A 153 -14.28 -18.51 26.17
N ASP A 154 -13.81 -18.87 27.36
CA ASP A 154 -14.00 -20.17 28.03
C ASP A 154 -15.50 -20.40 28.32
N ALA A 155 -16.31 -20.37 27.27
CA ALA A 155 -17.67 -20.86 27.26
C ALA A 155 -17.59 -22.26 26.68
N SER A 156 -17.28 -23.20 27.58
CA SER A 156 -17.49 -24.63 27.43
C SER A 156 -18.64 -24.89 26.43
N GLN A 157 -18.35 -25.59 25.34
CA GLN A 157 -19.39 -26.11 24.45
C GLN A 157 -20.22 -27.10 25.26
N CYS A 158 -21.21 -26.58 25.98
CA CYS A 158 -22.27 -27.38 26.54
C CYS A 158 -23.13 -27.78 25.35
N THR A 159 -22.75 -28.89 24.70
CA THR A 159 -23.61 -29.58 23.75
C THR A 159 -24.94 -29.84 24.46
N TYR A 160 -25.97 -29.13 24.04
CA TYR A 160 -27.34 -29.42 24.44
C TYR A 160 -27.66 -30.85 24.00
N VAL A 161 -27.79 -31.77 24.96
CA VAL A 161 -28.36 -33.10 24.75
C VAL A 161 -29.84 -32.98 25.09
N PRO A 162 -30.78 -33.08 24.12
CA PRO A 162 -32.20 -33.12 24.43
C PRO A 162 -32.52 -34.34 25.31
N GLU A 163 -33.33 -34.16 26.36
CA GLU A 163 -33.65 -35.23 27.33
C GLU A 163 -34.56 -36.35 26.79
N ASP A 164 -34.89 -36.38 25.50
CA ASP A 164 -35.83 -37.37 24.93
C ASP A 164 -35.17 -38.65 24.39
N TRP A 165 -33.97 -39.02 24.87
CA TRP A 165 -33.30 -40.30 24.53
C TRP A 165 -32.90 -41.11 25.77
N ARG A 166 -33.77 -41.16 26.77
CA ARG A 166 -33.78 -42.24 27.75
C ARG A 166 -35.14 -42.93 27.73
N ASP A 167 -35.24 -43.95 26.88
CA ASP A 167 -36.00 -45.17 27.12
C ASP A 167 -35.30 -46.33 26.40
#